data_AF-A0AA86JIR3-F1
#
_entry.id   AF-A0AA86JIR3-F1
#
_cell.length_a   1.000
_cell.length_b   1.000
_cell.length_c   1.000
_cell.angle_alpha   90.00
_cell.angle_beta   90.00
_cell.angle_gamma   90.00
#
_symmetry.space_group_name_H-M   'P 1'
#
loop_
_entity.id
_entity.type
_entity.pdbx_description
1 polymer ?
#
loop_
_entity_poly.entity_id
_entity_poly.type
_entity_poly.pdbx_seq_one_letter_code
_entity_poly.pdbx_strand_id
1 'polypeptide(L)'
;MVALPSKVKNIKVSPVALNKGESKFVEDLKKYVENEKNGFLINKEVYLLRNSIGNVGFFEEGNFYPDFIMWIIDISNNKQYISFIDPKGMRNVGLKSEKVMLHKKIKEYEKIINKNSLDNSIILNSFILSVTSIDELKMLYNGITLDSCEANNVFFIDTNNYIDRLINKVIFKEEVEIKEIITDVSKLEQKL
;
A
#
# COMPACT_ATOMS: atom_id res chain seq x y z
N MET A 1 11.53 27.72 24.31
CA MET A 1 10.54 26.62 24.25
C MET A 1 9.49 27.02 23.24
N VAL A 2 9.49 26.40 22.06
CA VAL A 2 8.49 26.68 21.01
C VAL A 2 7.90 25.34 20.61
N ALA A 3 6.66 25.11 21.03
CA ALA A 3 5.84 24.02 20.52
C ALA A 3 5.27 24.44 19.15
N LEU A 4 5.33 23.55 18.17
CA LEU A 4 4.66 23.70 16.87
C LEU A 4 3.99 22.38 16.47
N PRO A 5 2.89 22.46 15.69
CA PRO A 5 1.59 21.99 16.17
C PRO A 5 1.09 20.73 15.46
N SER A 6 0.18 20.03 16.14
CA SER A 6 -0.72 19.00 15.60
C SER A 6 -1.60 19.57 14.48
N LYS A 7 -1.14 19.49 13.23
CA LYS A 7 -1.98 19.72 12.04
C LYS A 7 -1.64 18.70 10.96
N VAL A 8 -2.55 17.76 10.76
CA VAL A 8 -2.67 16.99 9.50
C VAL A 8 -2.75 18.01 8.37
N LYS A 9 -1.68 18.14 7.57
CA LYS A 9 -1.64 19.05 6.43
C LYS A 9 -2.51 18.48 5.30
N ASN A 10 -3.42 19.31 4.81
CA ASN A 10 -4.33 19.07 3.69
C ASN A 10 -3.71 18.25 2.55
N ILE A 11 -4.39 17.17 2.17
CA ILE A 11 -4.14 16.42 0.92
C ILE A 11 -4.38 17.39 -0.25
N LYS A 12 -3.31 17.79 -0.95
CA LYS A 12 -3.37 18.68 -2.12
C LYS A 12 -3.61 17.84 -3.38
N VAL A 13 -4.82 17.91 -3.94
CA VAL A 13 -5.14 17.30 -5.26
C VAL A 13 -5.13 18.41 -6.32
N SER A 14 -4.26 18.31 -7.32
CA SER A 14 -4.12 19.26 -8.45
C SER A 14 -4.90 18.80 -9.69
N PRO A 15 -5.21 19.70 -10.67
CA PRO A 15 -6.45 19.68 -11.43
C PRO A 15 -6.37 18.87 -12.73
N VAL A 16 -6.71 17.60 -12.64
CA VAL A 16 -7.39 16.84 -13.72
C VAL A 16 -8.56 16.16 -13.02
N ALA A 17 -9.74 16.07 -13.63
CA ALA A 17 -10.86 15.38 -12.99
C ALA A 17 -10.43 13.94 -12.62
N LEU A 18 -10.64 13.55 -11.36
CA LEU A 18 -10.45 12.18 -10.92
C LEU A 18 -11.51 11.31 -11.61
N ASN A 19 -11.11 10.10 -12.05
CA ASN A 19 -12.09 9.12 -12.50
C ASN A 19 -12.90 8.60 -11.29
N LYS A 20 -14.04 7.93 -11.51
CA LYS A 20 -14.92 7.49 -10.41
C LYS A 20 -14.21 6.59 -9.37
N GLY A 21 -13.30 5.73 -9.81
CA GLY A 21 -12.49 4.88 -8.92
C GLY A 21 -11.46 5.68 -8.14
N GLU A 22 -10.76 6.60 -8.80
CA GLU A 22 -9.81 7.51 -8.16
C GLU A 22 -10.49 8.39 -7.10
N SER A 23 -11.62 9.02 -7.43
CA SER A 23 -12.38 9.87 -6.51
C SER A 23 -12.80 9.10 -5.27
N LYS A 24 -13.39 7.91 -5.47
CA LYS A 24 -13.83 7.06 -4.37
C LYS A 24 -12.66 6.67 -3.46
N PHE A 25 -11.51 6.30 -4.02
CA PHE A 25 -10.33 5.97 -3.22
C PHE A 25 -9.85 7.15 -2.38
N VAL A 26 -9.77 8.35 -2.96
CA VAL A 26 -9.35 9.55 -2.24
C VAL A 26 -10.32 9.89 -1.10
N GLU A 27 -11.63 9.82 -1.36
CA GLU A 27 -12.67 10.09 -0.36
C GLU A 27 -12.65 9.08 0.79
N ASP A 28 -12.58 7.78 0.47
CA ASP A 28 -12.56 6.71 1.47
C ASP A 28 -11.27 6.73 2.30
N LEU A 29 -10.11 6.97 1.68
CA LEU A 29 -8.85 7.11 2.39
C LEU A 29 -8.87 8.34 3.32
N LYS A 30 -9.39 9.48 2.86
CA LYS A 30 -9.51 10.68 3.69
C LYS A 30 -10.37 10.41 4.93
N LYS A 31 -11.52 9.75 4.75
CA LYS A 31 -12.41 9.38 5.85
C LYS A 31 -11.71 8.45 6.85
N TYR A 32 -10.98 7.45 6.36
CA TYR A 32 -10.20 6.55 7.21
C TYR A 32 -9.15 7.31 8.03
N VAL A 33 -8.36 8.19 7.40
CA VAL A 33 -7.33 8.98 8.08
C VAL A 33 -7.93 9.88 9.16
N GLU A 34 -9.07 10.51 8.89
CA GLU A 34 -9.76 11.36 9.88
C GLU A 34 -10.28 10.57 11.09
N ASN A 35 -10.76 9.36 10.86
CA ASN A 35 -11.26 8.47 11.91
C ASN A 35 -10.12 7.88 12.76
N GLU A 36 -9.03 7.45 12.12
CA GLU A 36 -7.95 6.70 12.77
C GLU A 36 -6.81 7.58 13.29
N LYS A 37 -6.88 8.92 13.14
CA LYS A 37 -5.84 9.86 13.60
C LYS A 37 -5.44 9.73 15.07
N ASN A 38 -6.38 9.31 15.92
CA ASN A 38 -6.18 9.09 17.36
C ASN A 38 -6.15 7.60 17.73
N GLY A 39 -6.28 6.72 16.73
CA GLY A 39 -6.30 5.27 16.86
C GLY A 39 -5.13 4.66 16.12
N PHE A 40 -5.40 3.92 15.05
CA PHE A 40 -4.38 3.17 14.33
C PHE A 40 -3.26 4.03 13.73
N LEU A 41 -3.56 5.29 13.38
CA LEU A 41 -2.62 6.24 12.80
C LEU A 41 -1.98 7.18 13.81
N ILE A 42 -2.08 6.89 15.11
CA ILE A 42 -1.34 7.65 16.12
C ILE A 42 0.17 7.62 15.82
N ASN A 43 0.82 8.79 15.89
CA ASN A 43 2.22 9.01 15.54
C ASN A 43 2.60 8.63 14.09
N LYS A 44 1.61 8.56 13.19
CA LYS A 44 1.81 8.31 11.77
C LYS A 44 1.38 9.52 10.96
N GLU A 45 2.22 9.94 10.02
CA GLU A 45 1.85 10.94 9.03
C GLU A 45 1.51 10.24 7.71
N VAL A 46 0.40 10.62 7.08
CA VAL A 46 -0.06 10.03 5.82
C VAL A 46 -0.11 11.11 4.73
N TYR A 47 0.64 10.88 3.66
CA TYR A 47 0.68 11.72 2.48
C TYR A 47 0.18 10.93 1.26
N LEU A 48 -0.58 11.60 0.39
CA LEU A 48 -1.03 11.03 -0.88
C LEU A 48 -0.68 11.99 -2.01
N LEU A 49 0.08 11.49 -2.98
CA LEU A 49 0.44 12.22 -4.20
C LEU A 49 -0.24 11.54 -5.39
N ARG A 50 -0.85 12.33 -6.28
CA ARG A 50 -1.36 11.84 -7.56
C ARG A 50 -0.27 11.93 -8.63
N ASN A 51 0.02 10.82 -9.29
CA ASN A 51 1.02 10.70 -10.33
C ASN A 51 0.45 11.11 -11.71
N SER A 52 0.08 12.37 -11.83
CA SER A 52 -0.76 12.89 -12.92
C SER A 52 -0.12 12.89 -14.33
N ILE A 53 1.18 12.56 -14.44
CA ILE A 53 1.95 12.67 -15.70
C ILE A 53 2.94 11.50 -15.87
N GLY A 54 2.68 10.30 -15.31
CA GLY A 54 3.60 9.16 -15.48
C GLY A 54 5.06 9.43 -15.05
N ASN A 55 5.29 10.50 -14.28
CA ASN A 55 6.62 11.01 -13.95
C ASN A 55 7.35 10.10 -12.95
N VAL A 56 6.58 9.31 -12.19
CA VAL A 56 7.10 8.26 -11.32
C VAL A 56 6.57 6.92 -11.82
N GLY A 57 7.42 6.16 -12.48
CA GLY A 57 7.17 4.79 -12.91
C GLY A 57 8.36 3.92 -12.54
N PHE A 58 8.11 2.63 -12.30
CA PHE A 58 9.20 1.65 -12.23
C PHE A 58 9.54 1.24 -13.66
N PHE A 59 10.80 1.47 -14.04
CA PHE A 59 11.32 1.53 -15.42
C PHE A 59 11.12 0.26 -16.28
N GLU A 60 11.08 0.55 -17.59
CA GLU A 60 11.46 -0.21 -18.81
C GLU A 60 10.85 -1.58 -19.14
N GLU A 61 10.45 -2.42 -18.18
CA GLU A 61 10.01 -3.79 -18.53
C GLU A 61 8.50 -4.05 -18.43
N GLY A 62 7.71 -3.19 -17.78
CA GLY A 62 6.31 -3.52 -17.44
C GLY A 62 5.25 -2.43 -17.65
N ASN A 63 5.60 -1.26 -18.21
CA ASN A 63 4.67 -0.14 -18.42
C ASN A 63 3.74 0.16 -17.22
N PHE A 64 4.28 0.09 -16.00
CA PHE A 64 3.49 0.34 -14.79
C PHE A 64 3.65 1.77 -14.31
N TYR A 65 2.56 2.53 -14.43
CA TYR A 65 2.41 3.88 -13.92
C TYR A 65 1.24 3.87 -12.93
N PRO A 66 1.50 3.86 -11.62
CA PRO A 66 0.44 3.92 -10.62
C PRO A 66 -0.18 5.32 -10.63
N ASP A 67 -1.48 5.43 -10.35
CA ASP A 67 -2.17 6.72 -10.27
C ASP A 67 -1.81 7.48 -8.99
N PHE A 68 -1.47 6.78 -7.91
CA PHE A 68 -1.15 7.36 -6.62
C PHE A 68 0.13 6.79 -6.00
N ILE A 69 0.79 7.66 -5.23
CA ILE A 69 1.86 7.31 -4.31
C ILE A 69 1.38 7.72 -2.92
N MET A 70 1.18 6.74 -2.04
CA MET A 70 0.88 6.96 -0.64
C MET A 70 2.15 6.78 0.18
N TRP A 71 2.48 7.75 1.02
CA TRP A 71 3.64 7.72 1.91
C TRP A 71 3.19 7.84 3.36
N ILE A 72 3.43 6.79 4.13
CA ILE A 72 3.17 6.77 5.57
C ILE A 72 4.50 6.83 6.30
N ILE A 73 4.66 7.81 7.19
CA ILE A 73 5.83 7.94 8.07
C ILE A 73 5.39 7.49 9.46
N ASP A 74 5.95 6.39 9.95
CA ASP A 74 5.74 5.91 11.32
C ASP A 74 6.90 6.37 12.21
N ILE A 75 6.61 7.42 12.98
CA ILE A 75 7.58 8.08 13.85
C ILE A 75 7.96 7.17 15.02
N SER A 76 7.02 6.36 15.52
CA SER A 76 7.25 5.49 16.68
C SER A 76 8.17 4.32 16.35
N ASN A 77 8.08 3.79 15.13
CA ASN A 77 8.87 2.64 14.70
C ASN A 77 10.06 3.00 13.80
N ASN A 78 10.25 4.29 13.48
CA ASN A 78 11.30 4.76 12.57
C ASN A 78 11.24 4.05 11.20
N LYS A 79 10.02 3.98 10.65
CA LYS A 79 9.69 3.30 9.39
C LYS A 79 9.01 4.24 8.41
N GLN A 80 9.24 4.02 7.13
CA GLN A 80 8.55 4.72 6.05
C GLN A 80 7.94 3.72 5.09
N TYR A 81 6.64 3.85 4.82
CA TYR A 81 5.92 2.98 3.90
C TYR A 81 5.56 3.78 2.65
N ILE A 82 6.15 3.43 1.51
CA ILE A 82 5.86 4.04 0.21
C ILE A 82 5.06 3.02 -0.61
N SER A 83 3.79 3.32 -0.84
CA SER A 83 2.84 2.44 -1.50
C SER A 83 2.39 3.04 -2.82
N PHE A 84 2.66 2.32 -3.91
CA PHE A 84 2.20 2.64 -5.25
C PHE A 84 0.82 2.02 -5.48
N ILE A 85 -0.18 2.83 -5.78
CA ILE A 85 -1.59 2.43 -5.80
C ILE A 85 -2.22 2.80 -7.13
N ASP A 86 -2.92 1.84 -7.74
CA ASP A 86 -3.52 1.98 -9.06
C ASP A 86 -4.98 1.52 -9.07
N PRO A 87 -5.96 2.45 -9.03
CA PRO A 87 -7.37 2.16 -9.24
C PRO A 87 -7.71 1.85 -10.71
N LYS A 88 -7.91 0.57 -11.04
CA LYS A 88 -8.09 0.13 -12.44
C LYS A 88 -9.06 -1.02 -12.63
N GLY A 89 -9.56 -1.13 -13.86
CA GLY A 89 -10.30 -2.32 -14.32
C GLY A 89 -9.38 -3.52 -14.48
N MET A 90 -9.84 -4.69 -14.03
CA MET A 90 -9.06 -5.94 -14.01
C MET A 90 -9.57 -7.00 -14.99
N ARG A 91 -10.58 -6.69 -15.81
CA ARG A 91 -11.18 -7.61 -16.81
C ARG A 91 -10.16 -8.25 -17.76
N ASN A 92 -9.09 -7.54 -18.10
CA ASN A 92 -8.03 -7.98 -19.01
C ASN A 92 -6.67 -8.12 -18.29
N VAL A 93 -6.67 -8.12 -16.96
CA VAL A 93 -5.45 -8.13 -16.15
C VAL A 93 -5.56 -9.25 -15.13
N GLY A 94 -5.04 -10.43 -15.50
CA GLY A 94 -4.99 -11.57 -14.58
C GLY A 94 -4.00 -11.36 -13.43
N LEU A 95 -4.15 -12.15 -12.36
CA LEU A 95 -3.27 -12.11 -11.18
C LEU A 95 -1.80 -12.43 -11.48
N LYS A 96 -1.52 -13.09 -12.62
CA LYS A 96 -0.16 -13.38 -13.07
C LYS A 96 0.45 -12.29 -13.97
N SER A 97 -0.29 -11.22 -14.25
CA SER A 97 0.23 -10.12 -15.05
C SER A 97 1.41 -9.44 -14.36
N GLU A 98 2.34 -8.90 -15.15
CA GLU A 98 3.51 -8.17 -14.63
C GLU A 98 3.11 -7.02 -13.70
N LYS A 99 2.00 -6.37 -14.04
CA LYS A 99 1.36 -5.30 -13.26
C LYS A 99 1.01 -5.74 -11.83
N VAL A 100 0.35 -6.90 -11.69
CA VAL A 100 0.04 -7.48 -10.37
C VAL A 100 1.32 -7.95 -9.69
N MET A 101 2.24 -8.58 -10.44
CA MET A 101 3.46 -9.18 -9.91
C MET A 101 4.51 -8.15 -9.44
N LEU A 102 4.32 -6.86 -9.74
CA LEU A 102 5.18 -5.78 -9.25
C LEU A 102 5.32 -5.79 -7.72
N HIS A 103 4.30 -6.21 -6.96
CA HIS A 103 4.40 -6.29 -5.50
C HIS A 103 5.53 -7.21 -5.00
N LYS A 104 5.99 -8.15 -5.83
CA LYS A 104 7.17 -8.99 -5.54
C LYS A 104 8.45 -8.33 -6.01
N LYS A 105 8.47 -7.88 -7.28
CA LYS A 105 9.65 -7.24 -7.89
C LYS A 105 10.11 -6.01 -7.09
N ILE A 106 9.17 -5.21 -6.58
CA ILE A 106 9.48 -3.97 -5.86
C ILE A 106 10.30 -4.19 -4.58
N LYS A 107 10.26 -5.41 -4.01
CA LYS A 107 11.05 -5.78 -2.83
C LYS A 107 12.55 -5.92 -3.13
N GLU A 108 12.93 -6.08 -4.39
CA GLU A 108 14.34 -6.03 -4.80
C GLU A 108 14.88 -4.60 -4.69
N TYR A 109 14.10 -3.61 -5.14
CA TYR A 109 14.44 -2.19 -4.98
C TYR A 109 14.45 -1.76 -3.51
N GLU A 110 13.49 -2.24 -2.72
CA GLU A 110 13.45 -2.01 -1.27
C GLU A 110 14.77 -2.44 -0.60
N LYS A 111 15.26 -3.65 -0.91
CA LYS A 111 16.54 -4.15 -0.39
C LYS A 111 17.72 -3.26 -0.81
N ILE A 112 17.75 -2.78 -2.05
CA ILE A 112 18.83 -1.92 -2.55
C ILE A 112 18.82 -0.56 -1.84
N ILE A 113 17.65 0.04 -1.65
CA ILE A 113 17.48 1.33 -0.99
C ILE A 113 17.90 1.24 0.48
N ASN A 114 17.48 0.18 1.18
CA ASN A 114 17.79 0.00 2.59
C ASN A 114 19.26 -0.35 2.85
N LYS A 115 19.97 -0.99 1.90
CA LYS A 115 21.42 -1.23 2.04
C LYS A 115 22.24 0.04 2.24
N ASN A 116 21.76 1.17 1.71
CA ASN A 116 22.47 2.45 1.75
C ASN A 116 21.84 3.45 2.73
N SER A 117 20.81 3.05 3.46
CA SER A 117 20.06 3.93 4.37
C SER A 117 20.39 3.59 5.83
N LEU A 118 20.93 4.55 6.58
CA LEU A 118 21.34 4.36 7.97
C LEU A 118 20.24 4.67 8.99
N ASP A 119 19.26 5.53 8.63
CA ASP A 119 18.41 6.20 9.61
C ASP A 119 16.91 5.88 9.53
N ASN A 120 16.42 5.15 8.52
CA ASN A 120 15.00 4.77 8.43
C ASN A 120 14.81 3.58 7.49
N SER A 121 14.04 2.56 7.90
CA SER A 121 13.70 1.47 6.99
C SER A 121 12.56 1.88 6.07
N ILE A 122 12.83 1.84 4.76
CA ILE A 122 11.85 2.10 3.72
C ILE A 122 11.21 0.78 3.33
N ILE A 123 9.88 0.75 3.29
CA ILE A 123 9.06 -0.39 2.88
C ILE A 123 8.31 0.04 1.62
N LEU A 124 8.59 -0.65 0.52
CA LEU A 124 7.94 -0.42 -0.76
C LEU A 124 6.80 -1.41 -0.96
N ASN A 125 5.63 -0.89 -1.34
CA ASN A 125 4.47 -1.72 -1.67
C ASN A 125 3.90 -1.31 -3.03
N SER A 126 3.29 -2.26 -3.72
CA SER A 126 2.48 -1.99 -4.90
C SER A 126 1.11 -2.67 -4.73
N PHE A 127 0.05 -1.94 -5.08
CA PHE A 127 -1.33 -2.36 -4.95
C PHE A 127 -2.14 -2.02 -6.19
N ILE A 128 -3.06 -2.91 -6.51
CA ILE A 128 -4.13 -2.64 -7.46
C ILE A 128 -5.44 -2.52 -6.69
N LEU A 129 -6.15 -1.42 -6.91
CA LEU A 129 -7.53 -1.27 -6.46
C LEU A 129 -8.46 -1.56 -7.63
N SER A 130 -8.99 -2.78 -7.67
CA SER A 130 -9.90 -3.21 -8.71
C SER A 130 -11.22 -2.43 -8.64
N VAL A 131 -11.56 -1.75 -9.74
CA VAL A 131 -12.91 -1.22 -9.97
C VAL A 131 -13.82 -2.26 -10.65
N THR A 132 -13.28 -3.42 -11.01
CA THR A 132 -14.02 -4.61 -11.44
C THR A 132 -14.36 -5.44 -10.19
N SER A 133 -15.61 -5.83 -10.01
CA SER A 133 -16.04 -6.58 -8.82
C SER A 133 -15.39 -7.97 -8.76
N ILE A 134 -15.31 -8.53 -7.55
CA ILE A 134 -14.80 -9.89 -7.34
C ILE A 134 -15.63 -10.94 -8.08
N ASP A 135 -16.95 -10.77 -8.13
CA ASP A 135 -17.86 -11.72 -8.78
C ASP A 135 -17.65 -11.73 -10.29
N GLU A 136 -17.43 -10.56 -10.89
CA GLU A 136 -17.08 -10.46 -12.30
C GLU A 136 -15.72 -11.11 -12.59
N LEU A 137 -14.70 -10.90 -11.75
CA LEU A 137 -13.40 -11.56 -11.94
C LEU A 137 -13.47 -13.08 -11.80
N LYS A 138 -14.32 -13.60 -10.91
CA LYS A 138 -14.57 -15.05 -10.78
C LYS A 138 -15.20 -15.65 -12.03
N MET A 139 -16.00 -14.89 -12.77
CA MET A 139 -16.56 -15.32 -14.05
C MET A 139 -15.52 -15.35 -15.17
N LEU A 140 -14.52 -14.46 -15.12
CA LEU A 140 -13.50 -14.32 -16.16
C LEU A 140 -12.29 -15.23 -15.96
N TYR A 141 -11.96 -15.57 -14.72
CA TYR A 141 -10.74 -16.31 -14.39
C TYR A 141 -10.98 -17.39 -13.35
N ASN A 142 -10.48 -18.60 -13.61
CA ASN A 142 -10.54 -19.71 -12.68
C ASN A 142 -9.65 -19.48 -11.45
N GLY A 143 -10.12 -19.88 -10.27
CA GLY A 143 -9.34 -19.84 -9.03
C GLY A 143 -9.21 -18.46 -8.37
N ILE A 144 -10.01 -17.48 -8.82
CA ILE A 144 -10.10 -16.17 -8.16
C ILE A 144 -10.88 -16.31 -6.85
N THR A 145 -10.25 -15.90 -5.75
CA THR A 145 -10.86 -15.74 -4.43
C THR A 145 -10.42 -14.38 -3.87
N LEU A 146 -11.13 -13.86 -2.87
CA LEU A 146 -10.69 -12.63 -2.20
C LEU A 146 -9.27 -12.83 -1.62
N ASP A 147 -9.02 -13.97 -0.97
CA ASP A 147 -7.72 -14.30 -0.41
C ASP A 147 -6.61 -14.36 -1.45
N SER A 148 -6.87 -14.97 -2.62
CA SER A 148 -5.86 -15.06 -3.69
C SER A 148 -5.56 -13.70 -4.30
N CYS A 149 -6.56 -12.81 -4.39
CA CYS A 149 -6.36 -11.42 -4.78
C CYS A 149 -5.53 -10.65 -3.75
N GLU A 150 -5.89 -10.72 -2.46
CA GLU A 150 -5.20 -9.99 -1.39
C GLU A 150 -3.77 -10.49 -1.15
N ALA A 151 -3.53 -11.79 -1.33
CA ALA A 151 -2.19 -12.36 -1.33
C ALA A 151 -1.31 -11.75 -2.43
N ASN A 152 -1.91 -11.32 -3.54
CA ASN A 152 -1.25 -10.63 -4.65
C ASN A 152 -1.44 -9.11 -4.62
N ASN A 153 -1.80 -8.54 -3.46
CA ASN A 153 -2.00 -7.10 -3.26
C ASN A 153 -3.07 -6.47 -4.18
N VAL A 154 -4.09 -7.25 -4.56
CA VAL A 154 -5.27 -6.76 -5.30
C VAL A 154 -6.44 -6.64 -4.32
N PHE A 155 -6.94 -5.42 -4.14
CA PHE A 155 -8.11 -5.11 -3.32
C PHE A 155 -9.25 -4.60 -4.20
N PHE A 156 -10.48 -4.61 -3.68
CA PHE A 156 -11.68 -4.29 -4.44
C PHE A 156 -12.37 -3.08 -3.85
N ILE A 157 -12.56 -2.04 -4.66
CA ILE A 157 -13.06 -0.73 -4.20
C ILE A 157 -14.53 -0.77 -3.74
N ASP A 158 -15.28 -1.78 -4.17
CA ASP A 158 -16.68 -1.99 -3.81
C ASP A 158 -16.86 -2.84 -2.53
N THR A 159 -15.78 -3.42 -2.00
CA THR A 159 -15.85 -4.20 -0.76
C THR A 159 -15.80 -3.30 0.47
N ASN A 160 -16.61 -3.62 1.49
CA ASN A 160 -16.55 -2.93 2.77
C ASN A 160 -15.13 -3.06 3.37
N ASN A 161 -14.69 -2.02 4.07
CA ASN A 161 -13.43 -1.96 4.81
C ASN A 161 -12.17 -2.20 3.95
N TYR A 162 -12.22 -2.03 2.62
CA TYR A 162 -11.04 -2.27 1.78
C TYR A 162 -9.87 -1.32 2.12
N ILE A 163 -10.15 -0.10 2.60
CA ILE A 163 -9.12 0.83 3.09
C ILE A 163 -8.46 0.27 4.35
N ASP A 164 -9.24 -0.22 5.32
CA ASP A 164 -8.72 -0.85 6.52
C ASP A 164 -7.80 -2.02 6.17
N ARG A 165 -8.25 -2.90 5.26
CA ARG A 165 -7.44 -4.05 4.81
C ARG A 165 -6.18 -3.61 4.07
N LEU A 166 -6.28 -2.60 3.20
CA LEU A 166 -5.15 -2.01 2.50
C LEU A 166 -4.12 -1.45 3.48
N ILE A 167 -4.55 -0.60 4.42
CA ILE A 167 -3.68 0.05 5.40
C ILE A 167 -3.06 -0.98 6.35
N ASN A 168 -3.83 -1.97 6.79
CA ASN A 168 -3.30 -3.10 7.55
C ASN A 168 -2.25 -3.87 6.73
N LYS A 169 -2.48 -4.11 5.44
CA LYS A 169 -1.51 -4.77 4.56
C LYS A 169 -0.23 -3.94 4.38
N VAL A 170 -0.33 -2.62 4.38
CA VAL A 170 0.83 -1.71 4.32
C VAL A 170 1.67 -1.81 5.59
N ILE A 171 1.03 -1.77 6.77
CA ILE A 171 1.72 -1.59 8.05
C ILE A 171 2.04 -2.91 8.76
N PHE A 172 1.11 -3.88 8.79
CA PHE A 172 1.24 -5.11 9.61
C PHE A 172 1.95 -6.28 8.94
N LYS A 173 2.19 -6.24 7.62
CA LYS A 173 2.75 -7.41 6.90
C LYS A 173 4.12 -7.85 7.47
N GLU A 174 4.85 -6.95 8.13
CA GLU A 174 6.14 -7.26 8.77
C GLU A 174 6.07 -7.56 10.27
N GLU A 175 5.08 -7.04 11.02
CA GLU A 175 5.07 -7.26 12.47
C GLU A 175 4.87 -8.73 12.82
N VAL A 176 4.13 -9.47 11.96
CA VAL A 176 3.96 -10.92 12.10
C VAL A 176 5.26 -11.66 11.77
N GLU A 177 5.92 -11.31 10.67
CA GLU A 177 7.17 -11.95 10.22
C GLU A 177 8.30 -11.71 11.24
N ILE A 178 8.40 -10.51 11.83
CA ILE A 178 9.36 -10.21 12.90
C ILE A 178 9.03 -10.99 14.19
N LYS A 179 7.75 -11.07 14.59
CA LYS A 179 7.34 -11.83 15.78
C LYS A 179 7.61 -13.33 15.63
N GLU A 180 7.40 -13.89 14.45
CA GLU A 180 7.73 -15.30 14.16
C GLU A 180 9.23 -15.55 14.25
N ILE A 181 10.07 -14.70 13.65
CA ILE A 181 11.53 -14.79 13.72
C ILE A 181 12.03 -14.70 15.18
N ILE A 182 11.55 -13.73 15.95
CA ILE A 182 11.95 -13.57 17.37
C ILE A 182 11.55 -14.80 18.19
N THR A 183 10.34 -15.32 17.96
CA THR A 183 9.85 -16.51 18.66
C THR A 183 10.72 -17.74 18.38
N ASP A 184 11.20 -17.90 17.16
CA ASP A 184 12.07 -19.02 16.78
C ASP A 184 13.49 -18.89 17.35
N VAL A 185 14.05 -17.67 17.41
CA VAL A 185 15.34 -17.42 18.08
C VAL A 185 15.25 -17.75 19.58
N SER A 186 14.20 -17.29 20.28
CA SER A 186 14.03 -17.56 21.71
C SER A 186 13.87 -19.06 22.02
N LYS A 187 13.28 -19.86 21.12
CA LYS A 187 13.19 -21.33 21.27
C LYS A 187 14.54 -22.03 21.09
N LEU A 188 15.44 -21.47 20.30
CA LEU A 188 16.78 -22.02 20.09
C LEU A 188 17.68 -21.77 21.31
N GLU A 189 17.58 -20.59 21.93
CA GLU A 189 18.35 -20.24 23.14
C GLU A 189 17.93 -21.04 24.38
N GLN A 190 16.68 -21.47 24.50
CA GLN A 190 16.21 -22.31 25.61
C GLN A 190 16.60 -23.80 25.50
N LYS A 191 17.19 -24.21 24.37
CA LYS A 191 17.62 -25.60 24.12
C LYS A 191 19.13 -25.81 24.27
N LEU A 192 19.88 -24.75 24.59
CA LEU A 192 21.31 -24.76 24.92
C LEU A 192 21.49 -24.67 26.44
#